data_AF-A0A6P1IQK6-F1
#
_entry.id   AF-A0A6P1IQK6-F1
#
_cell.length_a   1.000
_cell.length_b   1.000
_cell.length_c   1.000
_cell.angle_alpha   90.00
_cell.angle_beta   90.00
_cell.angle_gamma   90.00
#
_symmetry.space_group_name_H-M   'P 1'
#
loop_
_entity.id
_entity.type
_entity.pdbx_description
1 polymer ?
#
loop_
_entity_poly.entity_id
_entity_poly.type
_entity_poly.pdbx_seq_one_letter_code
_entity_poly.pdbx_strand_id
1 'polypeptide(L)'
;MASDLDTVRVLRALFNDMPRAPQGLSGLELMAWIQSSMTDYEGGEMAYMVEHITRNSMLDIVLHMRESGHLQDDAAFDETVALISTEEGRRTFRDRCINAQKTVDATDRLLKRARRSTPADQALFVADPQEIERFVNGQASGPGPLFAEFAAREEVREIGVFDQVPAQVHEFAWGFVVEHQGAWNLYVAEVWRQGTVGYFDRFLNAWKLEAGRPLDDAGSAPTVPAGLLVDDGIGSFSSLSFELEAGASAPQVRQWLGEAFIGRMLPRMAAKVLDDTYDFPVNGLAN
;
A
#
# COMPACT_ATOMS: atom_id res chain seq x y z
N MET A 1 -5.80 -29.41 -15.76
CA MET A 1 -6.45 -28.35 -16.56
C MET A 1 -7.94 -28.51 -16.34
N ALA A 2 -8.62 -27.46 -15.89
CA ALA A 2 -10.06 -27.51 -15.64
C ALA A 2 -10.76 -27.67 -16.98
N SER A 3 -11.75 -28.55 -17.05
CA SER A 3 -12.48 -28.76 -18.29
C SER A 3 -13.50 -27.62 -18.51
N ASP A 4 -13.94 -27.45 -19.76
CA ASP A 4 -15.09 -26.58 -20.07
C ASP A 4 -16.33 -26.99 -19.26
N LEU A 5 -16.48 -28.29 -18.99
CA LEU A 5 -17.54 -28.82 -18.14
C LEU A 5 -17.40 -28.33 -16.70
N ASP A 6 -16.20 -28.34 -16.13
CA ASP A 6 -15.94 -27.83 -14.77
C ASP A 6 -16.27 -26.34 -14.68
N THR A 7 -15.86 -25.57 -15.68
CA THR A 7 -16.19 -24.14 -15.80
C THR A 7 -17.70 -23.91 -15.79
N VAL A 8 -18.45 -24.66 -16.59
CA VAL A 8 -19.92 -24.57 -16.63
C VAL A 8 -20.56 -24.97 -15.30
N ARG A 9 -20.04 -26.01 -14.62
CA ARG A 9 -20.56 -26.46 -13.32
C ARG A 9 -20.38 -25.38 -12.26
N VAL A 10 -19.22 -24.75 -12.19
CA VAL A 10 -18.90 -23.69 -11.23
C VAL A 10 -19.71 -22.43 -11.52
N LEU A 11 -19.79 -22.00 -12.79
CA LEU A 11 -20.63 -20.88 -13.22
C LEU A 11 -22.11 -21.10 -12.84
N ARG A 12 -22.63 -22.31 -13.06
CA ARG A 12 -24.01 -22.63 -12.68
C ARG A 12 -24.21 -22.58 -11.17
N ALA A 13 -23.26 -23.07 -10.38
CA ALA A 13 -23.36 -23.01 -8.93
C ALA A 13 -23.31 -21.57 -8.41
N LEU A 14 -22.40 -20.75 -8.94
CA LEU A 14 -22.20 -19.38 -8.47
C LEU A 14 -23.31 -18.43 -8.91
N PHE A 15 -23.94 -18.64 -10.06
CA PHE A 15 -24.91 -17.70 -10.66
C PHE A 15 -26.30 -18.32 -10.86
N ASN A 16 -26.68 -19.33 -10.07
CA ASN A 16 -28.00 -19.98 -10.18
C ASN A 16 -29.17 -19.08 -9.74
N ASP A 17 -28.92 -18.18 -8.80
CA ASP A 17 -29.89 -17.32 -8.13
C ASP A 17 -29.85 -15.88 -8.64
N MET A 18 -28.99 -15.58 -9.63
CA MET A 18 -28.96 -14.28 -10.29
C MET A 18 -29.86 -14.24 -11.53
N PRO A 19 -30.47 -13.08 -11.85
CA PRO A 19 -31.23 -12.90 -13.07
C PRO A 19 -30.38 -13.26 -14.29
N ARG A 20 -30.98 -13.96 -15.25
CA ARG A 20 -30.36 -14.27 -16.54
C ARG A 20 -31.02 -13.47 -17.65
N ALA A 21 -30.19 -12.92 -18.54
CA ALA A 21 -30.69 -12.20 -19.69
C ALA A 21 -31.56 -13.13 -20.56
N PRO A 22 -32.76 -12.70 -20.98
CA PRO A 22 -33.55 -13.38 -21.99
C PRO A 22 -32.73 -13.65 -23.25
N GLN A 23 -32.98 -14.77 -23.91
CA GLN A 23 -32.32 -15.09 -25.18
C GLN A 23 -32.89 -14.21 -26.31
N GLY A 24 -32.04 -13.83 -27.27
CA GLY A 24 -32.45 -13.12 -28.49
C GLY A 24 -32.57 -11.60 -28.36
N LEU A 25 -32.13 -11.01 -27.24
CA LEU A 25 -32.03 -9.55 -27.10
C LEU A 25 -31.00 -8.97 -28.07
N SER A 26 -31.32 -7.85 -28.70
CA SER A 26 -30.33 -7.01 -29.38
C SER A 26 -29.36 -6.39 -28.37
N GLY A 27 -28.22 -5.87 -28.84
CA GLY A 27 -27.22 -5.27 -27.94
C GLY A 27 -27.76 -4.14 -27.07
N LEU A 28 -28.66 -3.30 -27.60
CA LEU A 28 -29.30 -2.22 -26.83
C LEU A 28 -30.28 -2.76 -25.79
N GLU A 29 -31.07 -3.77 -26.14
CA GLU A 29 -32.01 -4.39 -25.21
C GLU A 29 -31.29 -5.16 -24.10
N LEU A 30 -30.16 -5.78 -24.40
CA LEU A 30 -29.30 -6.43 -23.42
C LEU A 30 -28.75 -5.39 -22.42
N MET A 31 -28.23 -4.26 -22.89
CA MET A 31 -27.72 -3.20 -22.01
C MET A 31 -28.82 -2.62 -21.12
N ALA A 32 -30.02 -2.39 -21.67
CA ALA A 32 -31.17 -1.92 -20.90
C ALA A 32 -31.61 -2.95 -19.84
N TRP A 33 -31.59 -4.24 -20.19
CA TRP A 33 -31.92 -5.32 -19.25
C TRP A 33 -30.87 -5.44 -18.13
N ILE A 34 -29.57 -5.31 -18.46
CA ILE A 34 -28.49 -5.29 -17.46
C ILE A 34 -28.71 -4.12 -16.50
N GLN A 35 -28.97 -2.91 -17.02
CA GLN A 35 -29.19 -1.72 -16.19
C GLN A 35 -30.40 -1.87 -15.26
N SER A 36 -31.53 -2.40 -15.76
CA SER A 36 -32.70 -2.71 -14.91
C SER A 36 -32.33 -3.73 -13.84
N SER A 37 -31.63 -4.81 -14.21
CA SER A 37 -31.25 -5.88 -13.27
C SER A 37 -30.31 -5.38 -12.16
N MET A 38 -29.43 -4.42 -12.46
CA MET A 38 -28.59 -3.76 -11.46
C MET A 38 -29.40 -2.86 -10.53
N THR A 39 -30.36 -2.13 -11.08
CA THR A 39 -31.23 -1.20 -10.34
C THR A 39 -32.17 -1.95 -9.39
N ASP A 40 -32.75 -3.05 -9.86
CA ASP A 40 -33.75 -3.85 -9.15
C ASP A 40 -33.13 -4.83 -8.15
N TYR A 41 -31.79 -4.90 -8.08
CA TYR A 41 -31.08 -5.79 -7.16
C TYR A 41 -31.22 -5.31 -5.70
N GLU A 42 -31.32 -6.26 -4.77
CA GLU A 42 -31.38 -5.94 -3.35
C GLU A 42 -30.07 -5.26 -2.89
N GLY A 43 -30.18 -4.03 -2.38
CA GLY A 43 -29.01 -3.19 -2.05
C GLY A 43 -28.52 -2.29 -3.21
N GLY A 44 -29.19 -2.32 -4.37
CA GLY A 44 -28.95 -1.46 -5.51
C GLY A 44 -27.73 -1.83 -6.36
N GLU A 45 -27.37 -0.94 -7.30
CA GLU A 45 -26.34 -1.19 -8.32
C GLU A 45 -24.97 -1.56 -7.73
N MET A 46 -24.57 -0.91 -6.64
CA MET A 46 -23.29 -1.18 -5.99
C MET A 46 -23.24 -2.59 -5.39
N ALA A 47 -24.33 -3.03 -4.73
CA ALA A 47 -24.42 -4.38 -4.18
C ALA A 47 -24.38 -5.43 -5.29
N TYR A 48 -25.07 -5.18 -6.41
CA TYR A 48 -25.00 -6.03 -7.60
C TYR A 48 -23.57 -6.15 -8.13
N MET A 49 -22.87 -5.03 -8.32
CA MET A 49 -21.49 -5.03 -8.84
C MET A 49 -20.53 -5.77 -7.91
N VAL A 50 -20.59 -5.51 -6.60
CA VAL A 50 -19.74 -6.17 -5.61
C VAL A 50 -19.99 -7.68 -5.62
N GLU A 51 -21.25 -8.12 -5.63
CA GLU A 51 -21.58 -9.54 -5.67
C GLU A 51 -21.11 -10.19 -6.98
N HIS A 52 -21.29 -9.51 -8.12
CA HIS A 52 -20.86 -10.01 -9.43
C HIS A 52 -19.34 -10.16 -9.52
N ILE A 53 -18.57 -9.15 -9.09
CA ILE A 53 -17.10 -9.21 -9.03
C ILE A 53 -16.67 -10.33 -8.10
N THR A 54 -17.26 -10.40 -6.90
CA THR A 54 -16.92 -11.39 -5.89
C THR A 54 -17.13 -12.82 -6.40
N ARG A 55 -18.25 -13.09 -7.08
CA ARG A 55 -18.54 -14.41 -7.67
C ARG A 55 -17.59 -14.76 -8.82
N ASN A 56 -17.23 -13.80 -9.66
CA ASN A 56 -16.23 -14.03 -10.70
C ASN A 56 -14.86 -14.35 -10.09
N SER A 57 -14.43 -13.64 -9.05
CA SER A 57 -13.19 -13.98 -8.34
C SER A 57 -13.24 -15.40 -7.73
N MET A 58 -14.40 -15.81 -7.21
CA MET A 58 -14.58 -17.19 -6.71
C MET A 58 -14.48 -18.24 -7.82
N LEU A 59 -15.01 -17.97 -9.01
CA LEU A 59 -14.87 -18.83 -10.18
C LEU A 59 -13.38 -19.07 -10.48
N ASP A 60 -12.60 -18.00 -10.59
CA ASP A 60 -11.17 -18.07 -10.90
C ASP A 60 -10.40 -18.87 -9.84
N ILE A 61 -10.69 -18.62 -8.56
CA ILE A 61 -10.06 -19.34 -7.44
C ILE A 61 -10.39 -20.84 -7.51
N VAL A 62 -11.65 -21.21 -7.70
CA VAL A 62 -12.07 -22.62 -7.74
C VAL A 62 -11.45 -23.33 -8.95
N LEU A 63 -11.43 -22.70 -10.12
CA LEU A 63 -10.81 -23.28 -11.32
C LEU A 63 -9.30 -23.42 -11.14
N HIS A 64 -8.62 -22.42 -10.56
CA HIS A 64 -7.20 -22.53 -10.25
C HIS A 64 -6.91 -23.67 -9.26
N MET A 65 -7.73 -23.81 -8.22
CA MET A 65 -7.63 -24.92 -7.26
C MET A 65 -7.91 -26.28 -7.89
N ARG A 66 -8.78 -26.34 -8.91
CA ARG A 66 -9.07 -27.55 -9.70
C ARG A 66 -7.89 -27.92 -10.61
N GLU A 67 -7.17 -26.92 -11.12
CA GLU A 67 -6.05 -27.12 -12.02
C GLU A 67 -4.78 -27.57 -11.31
N SER A 68 -4.38 -26.85 -10.28
CA SER A 68 -3.07 -26.98 -9.63
C SER A 68 -3.14 -27.08 -8.11
N GLY A 69 -4.34 -27.12 -7.53
CA GLY A 69 -4.54 -27.10 -6.09
C GLY A 69 -5.20 -28.37 -5.52
N HIS A 70 -5.85 -28.19 -4.38
CA HIS A 70 -6.42 -29.28 -3.58
C HIS A 70 -7.78 -29.80 -4.11
N LEU A 71 -8.33 -29.21 -5.19
CA LEU A 71 -9.57 -29.65 -5.82
C LEU A 71 -9.34 -30.52 -7.06
N GLN A 72 -8.11 -31.04 -7.25
CA GLN A 72 -7.84 -32.03 -8.29
C GLN A 72 -8.61 -33.34 -8.08
N ASP A 73 -8.99 -33.64 -6.83
CA ASP A 73 -9.89 -34.74 -6.51
C ASP A 73 -11.35 -34.39 -6.88
N ASP A 74 -12.03 -35.28 -7.58
CA ASP A 74 -13.40 -35.08 -8.07
C ASP A 74 -14.42 -34.95 -6.94
N ALA A 75 -14.25 -35.69 -5.84
CA ALA A 75 -15.18 -35.61 -4.71
C ALA A 75 -15.05 -34.29 -3.97
N ALA A 76 -13.81 -33.82 -3.73
CA ALA A 76 -13.55 -32.51 -3.14
C ALA A 76 -14.04 -31.35 -4.03
N PHE A 77 -13.88 -31.47 -5.35
CA PHE A 77 -14.42 -30.51 -6.30
C PHE A 77 -15.95 -30.48 -6.25
N ASP A 78 -16.60 -31.65 -6.27
CA ASP A 78 -18.05 -31.77 -6.22
C ASP A 78 -18.64 -31.20 -4.93
N GLU A 79 -17.99 -31.44 -3.78
CA GLU A 79 -18.36 -30.85 -2.50
C GLU A 79 -18.26 -29.33 -2.54
N THR A 80 -17.20 -28.79 -3.14
CA THR A 80 -17.01 -27.34 -3.29
C THR A 80 -18.07 -26.72 -4.19
N VAL A 81 -18.39 -27.37 -5.32
CA VAL A 81 -19.46 -26.93 -6.23
C VAL A 81 -20.82 -26.95 -5.52
N ALA A 82 -21.10 -27.98 -4.72
CA ALA A 82 -22.31 -28.05 -3.91
C ALA A 82 -22.35 -26.93 -2.85
N LEU A 83 -21.24 -26.66 -2.18
CA LEU A 83 -21.13 -25.60 -1.18
C LEU A 83 -21.45 -24.21 -1.79
N ILE A 84 -20.75 -23.83 -2.86
CA ILE A 84 -20.90 -22.50 -3.48
C ILE A 84 -22.23 -22.30 -4.22
N SER A 85 -23.05 -23.35 -4.33
CA SER A 85 -24.39 -23.26 -4.93
C SER A 85 -25.41 -22.53 -4.05
N THR A 86 -25.06 -22.25 -2.79
CA THR A 86 -25.89 -21.55 -1.80
C THR A 86 -25.21 -20.27 -1.33
N GLU A 87 -25.99 -19.27 -0.93
CA GLU A 87 -25.43 -18.00 -0.42
C GLU A 87 -24.53 -18.19 0.81
N GLU A 88 -25.00 -18.99 1.79
CA GLU A 88 -24.24 -19.30 3.00
C GLU A 88 -22.95 -20.06 2.67
N GLY A 89 -23.00 -20.99 1.72
CA GLY A 89 -21.81 -21.73 1.29
C GLY A 89 -20.82 -20.85 0.52
N ARG A 90 -21.29 -19.91 -0.30
CA ARG A 90 -20.41 -18.88 -0.92
C ARG A 90 -19.70 -18.05 0.14
N ARG A 91 -20.42 -17.60 1.17
CA ARG A 91 -19.84 -16.87 2.30
C ARG A 91 -18.78 -17.70 3.02
N THR A 92 -19.10 -18.95 3.34
CA THR A 92 -18.18 -19.90 3.97
C THR A 92 -16.91 -20.09 3.13
N PHE A 93 -17.05 -20.24 1.82
CA PHE A 93 -15.91 -20.38 0.91
C PHE A 93 -15.02 -19.13 0.90
N ARG A 94 -15.62 -17.94 0.86
CA ARG A 94 -14.87 -16.66 0.97
C ARG A 94 -14.10 -16.57 2.28
N ASP A 95 -14.73 -16.91 3.40
CA ASP A 95 -14.08 -16.89 4.71
C ASP A 95 -12.89 -17.87 4.76
N ARG A 96 -13.01 -19.05 4.12
CA ARG A 96 -11.89 -20.00 3.97
C ARG A 96 -10.75 -19.40 3.14
N CYS A 97 -11.04 -18.74 2.03
CA CYS A 97 -10.03 -18.09 1.20
C CYS A 97 -9.29 -16.99 1.97
N ILE A 98 -10.02 -16.15 2.70
CA ILE A 98 -9.45 -15.09 3.54
C ILE A 98 -8.56 -15.68 4.64
N ASN A 99 -9.01 -16.74 5.30
CA ASN A 99 -8.21 -17.38 6.35
C ASN A 99 -6.96 -18.06 5.79
N ALA A 100 -7.05 -18.72 4.63
CA ALA A 100 -5.90 -19.32 3.97
C ALA A 100 -4.85 -18.25 3.60
N GLN A 101 -5.26 -17.10 3.06
CA GLN A 101 -4.37 -15.99 2.78
C GLN A 101 -3.67 -15.50 4.06
N LYS A 102 -4.43 -15.27 5.14
CA LYS A 102 -3.87 -14.85 6.44
C LYS A 102 -2.86 -15.85 6.99
N THR A 103 -3.09 -17.15 6.80
CA THR A 103 -2.16 -18.21 7.23
C THR A 103 -0.89 -18.20 6.39
N VAL A 104 -0.98 -18.08 5.07
CA VAL A 104 0.19 -17.94 4.18
C VAL A 104 1.01 -16.71 4.59
N ASP A 105 0.38 -15.55 4.78
CA ASP A 105 1.06 -14.33 5.21
C ASP A 105 1.70 -14.49 6.60
N ALA A 106 1.07 -15.24 7.51
CA ALA A 106 1.65 -15.54 8.82
C ALA A 106 2.85 -16.50 8.71
N THR A 107 2.76 -17.54 7.89
CA THR A 107 3.86 -18.48 7.65
C THR A 107 5.03 -17.81 6.95
N ASP A 108 4.79 -16.97 5.94
CA ASP A 108 5.83 -16.19 5.28
C ASP A 108 6.50 -15.21 6.25
N ARG A 109 5.73 -14.53 7.11
CA ARG A 109 6.30 -13.70 8.19
C ARG A 109 7.15 -14.51 9.16
N LEU A 110 6.70 -15.70 9.57
CA LEU A 110 7.47 -16.59 10.44
C LEU A 110 8.75 -17.09 9.77
N LEU A 111 8.70 -17.47 8.49
CA LEU A 111 9.86 -17.91 7.72
C LEU A 111 10.85 -16.75 7.51
N LYS A 112 10.37 -15.56 7.18
CA LYS A 112 11.20 -14.34 7.07
C LYS A 112 11.87 -14.02 8.41
N ARG A 113 11.13 -14.11 9.53
CA ARG A 113 11.66 -13.90 10.87
C ARG A 113 12.69 -14.96 11.28
N ALA A 114 12.44 -16.23 10.95
CA ALA A 114 13.37 -17.33 11.21
C ALA A 114 14.66 -17.24 10.37
N ARG A 115 14.59 -16.63 9.17
CA ARG A 115 15.74 -16.43 8.28
C ARG A 115 16.68 -15.30 8.72
N ARG A 116 16.32 -14.46 9.70
CA ARG A 116 17.16 -13.33 10.12
C ARG A 116 17.69 -13.47 11.54
N SER A 117 18.96 -13.85 11.61
CA SER A 117 19.90 -13.46 12.65
C SER A 117 20.73 -12.28 12.12
N THR A 118 20.70 -11.13 12.82
CA THR A 118 21.61 -9.95 12.71
C THR A 118 21.10 -8.78 11.83
N PRO A 119 21.27 -7.50 12.27
CA PRO A 119 20.31 -6.43 12.01
C PRO A 119 20.64 -5.59 10.77
N ALA A 120 19.61 -5.12 10.08
CA ALA A 120 19.71 -3.99 9.16
C ALA A 120 19.79 -2.68 9.97
N ASP A 121 20.93 -2.43 10.62
CA ASP A 121 21.28 -1.10 11.17
C ASP A 121 22.19 -0.32 10.22
N GLN A 122 22.45 -0.84 9.02
CA GLN A 122 23.20 -0.13 8.00
C GLN A 122 22.31 0.94 7.34
N ALA A 123 22.76 2.19 7.41
CA ALA A 123 22.12 3.30 6.72
C ALA A 123 22.24 3.14 5.20
N LEU A 124 21.16 3.44 4.47
CA LEU A 124 21.13 3.38 3.01
C LEU A 124 22.07 4.41 2.35
N PHE A 125 22.15 5.59 2.95
CA PHE A 125 22.97 6.69 2.50
C PHE A 125 23.54 7.46 3.70
N VAL A 126 24.51 8.35 3.44
CA VAL A 126 25.02 9.29 4.43
C VAL A 126 24.56 10.67 4.00
N ALA A 127 23.81 11.36 4.85
CA ALA A 127 23.34 12.71 4.54
C ALA A 127 24.52 13.70 4.59
N ASP A 128 24.63 14.56 3.59
CA ASP A 128 25.68 15.59 3.54
C ASP A 128 25.37 16.69 4.58
N PRO A 129 26.29 16.94 5.54
CA PRO A 129 26.11 18.00 6.53
C PRO A 129 25.81 19.39 5.92
N GLN A 130 26.34 19.69 4.73
CA GLN A 130 26.11 20.97 4.07
C GLN A 130 24.69 21.07 3.50
N GLU A 131 24.13 19.96 3.00
CA GLU A 131 22.74 19.90 2.54
C GLU A 131 21.77 20.02 3.73
N ILE A 132 22.10 19.37 4.86
CA ILE A 132 21.34 19.50 6.11
C ILE A 132 21.36 20.94 6.62
N GLU A 133 22.54 21.56 6.71
CA GLU A 133 22.65 22.94 7.20
C GLU A 133 21.86 23.92 6.32
N ARG A 134 21.90 23.72 5.00
CA ARG A 134 21.11 24.50 4.06
C ARG A 134 19.60 24.35 4.30
N PHE A 135 19.14 23.10 4.48
CA PHE A 135 17.75 22.82 4.82
C PHE A 135 17.33 23.46 6.15
N VAL A 136 18.12 23.30 7.22
CA VAL A 136 17.83 23.89 8.54
C VAL A 136 17.69 25.41 8.45
N ASN A 137 18.55 26.06 7.66
CA ASN A 137 18.50 27.50 7.40
C ASN A 137 17.33 27.94 6.49
N GLY A 138 16.51 27.01 5.99
CA GLY A 138 15.37 27.30 5.11
C GLY A 138 15.79 27.76 3.71
N GLN A 139 17.02 27.44 3.28
CA GLN A 139 17.55 27.86 1.99
C GLN A 139 17.21 26.82 0.92
N ALA A 140 16.05 26.97 0.27
CA ALA A 140 15.64 26.08 -0.81
C ALA A 140 16.68 26.04 -1.95
N SER A 141 17.08 24.84 -2.37
CA SER A 141 17.94 24.64 -3.55
C SER A 141 17.16 24.88 -4.85
N GLY A 142 15.84 24.77 -4.79
CA GLY A 142 14.97 24.77 -5.96
C GLY A 142 14.82 23.38 -6.59
N PRO A 143 13.95 23.26 -7.61
CA PRO A 143 13.72 22.00 -8.32
C PRO A 143 14.89 21.68 -9.25
N GLY A 144 15.62 20.61 -8.95
CA GLY A 144 16.67 20.06 -9.82
C GLY A 144 16.35 18.65 -10.31
N PRO A 145 17.36 17.80 -10.54
CA PRO A 145 17.22 16.60 -11.37
C PRO A 145 16.29 15.52 -10.80
N LEU A 146 16.33 15.24 -9.50
CA LEU A 146 15.46 14.24 -8.86
C LEU A 146 14.02 14.72 -8.76
N PHE A 147 13.81 16.02 -8.51
CA PHE A 147 12.49 16.63 -8.61
C PHE A 147 11.93 16.48 -10.03
N ALA A 148 12.73 16.84 -11.04
CA ALA A 148 12.31 16.76 -12.44
C ALA A 148 12.01 15.31 -12.87
N GLU A 149 12.83 14.35 -12.43
CA GLU A 149 12.60 12.92 -12.65
C GLU A 149 11.25 12.48 -12.09
N PHE A 150 10.97 12.81 -10.82
CA PHE A 150 9.73 12.41 -10.17
C PHE A 150 8.50 13.11 -10.77
N ALA A 151 8.58 14.42 -11.02
CA ALA A 151 7.50 15.21 -11.61
C ALA A 151 7.17 14.79 -13.06
N ALA A 152 8.12 14.19 -13.78
CA ALA A 152 7.91 13.71 -15.15
C ALA A 152 7.16 12.37 -15.23
N ARG A 153 7.00 11.64 -14.12
CA ARG A 153 6.29 10.35 -14.11
C ARG A 153 4.83 10.51 -14.51
N GLU A 154 4.32 9.56 -15.29
CA GLU A 154 2.94 9.56 -15.80
C GLU A 154 1.92 9.62 -14.65
N GLU A 155 2.05 8.72 -13.67
CA GLU A 155 1.22 8.65 -12.46
C GLU A 155 1.15 9.99 -11.71
N VAL A 156 2.30 10.67 -11.56
CA VAL A 156 2.42 11.95 -10.84
C VAL A 156 1.72 13.07 -11.60
N ARG A 157 1.80 13.05 -12.93
CA ARG A 157 1.14 14.01 -13.81
C ARG A 157 -0.36 13.78 -13.91
N GLU A 158 -0.82 12.53 -13.92
CA GLU A 158 -2.24 12.19 -13.95
C GLU A 158 -2.94 12.57 -12.65
N ILE A 159 -2.28 12.37 -11.50
CA ILE A 159 -2.81 12.75 -10.18
C ILE A 159 -2.73 14.27 -9.97
N GLY A 160 -1.86 14.98 -10.70
CA GLY A 160 -1.71 16.43 -10.59
C GLY A 160 -0.94 16.88 -9.36
N VAL A 161 -0.05 16.04 -8.82
CA VAL A 161 0.69 16.30 -7.55
C VAL A 161 1.47 17.62 -7.61
N PHE A 162 2.02 17.96 -8.77
CA PHE A 162 2.79 19.19 -9.01
C PHE A 162 2.26 19.99 -10.20
N ASP A 163 0.94 20.17 -10.29
CA ASP A 163 0.31 21.07 -11.28
C ASP A 163 0.90 22.48 -11.24
N GLN A 164 1.37 22.90 -10.07
CA GLN A 164 2.22 24.07 -9.88
C GLN A 164 3.53 23.64 -9.23
N VAL A 165 4.66 24.10 -9.79
CA VAL A 165 5.98 23.84 -9.22
C VAL A 165 6.04 24.45 -7.81
N PRO A 166 6.36 23.67 -6.77
CA PRO A 166 6.42 24.18 -5.41
C PRO A 166 7.47 25.29 -5.26
N ALA A 167 7.14 26.30 -4.46
CA ALA A 167 8.04 27.44 -4.21
C ALA A 167 9.28 27.05 -3.40
N GLN A 168 9.18 26.04 -2.54
CA GLN A 168 10.28 25.56 -1.70
C GLN A 168 10.52 24.08 -1.93
N VAL A 169 11.55 23.79 -2.72
CA VAL A 169 12.08 22.45 -2.94
C VAL A 169 13.51 22.42 -2.39
N HIS A 170 13.76 21.47 -1.50
CA HIS A 170 15.06 21.20 -0.91
C HIS A 170 15.55 19.85 -1.42
N GLU A 171 16.52 19.87 -2.31
CA GLU A 171 17.02 18.67 -2.99
C GLU A 171 18.32 18.19 -2.37
N PHE A 172 18.42 16.86 -2.29
CA PHE A 172 19.52 16.11 -1.70
C PHE A 172 19.97 15.04 -2.69
N ALA A 173 21.15 14.47 -2.49
CA ALA A 173 21.63 13.36 -3.33
C ALA A 173 20.71 12.10 -3.32
N TRP A 174 19.91 11.91 -2.26
CA TRP A 174 19.03 10.75 -2.08
C TRP A 174 17.57 10.98 -2.51
N GLY A 175 17.16 12.24 -2.74
CA GLY A 175 15.76 12.61 -2.92
C GLY A 175 15.52 14.10 -2.74
N PHE A 176 14.29 14.49 -2.43
CA PHE A 176 13.95 15.90 -2.19
C PHE A 176 12.83 16.04 -1.16
N VAL A 177 12.75 17.23 -0.57
CA VAL A 177 11.71 17.64 0.36
C VAL A 177 11.00 18.86 -0.20
N VAL A 178 9.67 18.79 -0.27
CA VAL A 178 8.82 19.93 -0.62
C VAL A 178 8.28 20.53 0.66
N GLU A 179 8.48 21.83 0.83
CA GLU A 179 7.96 22.57 1.97
C GLU A 179 6.79 23.46 1.56
N HIS A 180 5.66 23.36 2.26
CA HIS A 180 4.47 24.19 2.03
C HIS A 180 3.72 24.49 3.32
N GLN A 181 3.57 25.76 3.69
CA GLN A 181 2.70 26.21 4.79
C GLN A 181 2.86 25.45 6.13
N GLY A 182 4.09 25.05 6.50
CA GLY A 182 4.32 24.26 7.71
C GLY A 182 4.14 22.76 7.55
N ALA A 183 4.06 22.27 6.31
CA ALA A 183 4.17 20.86 5.96
C ALA A 183 5.47 20.57 5.21
N TRP A 184 6.03 19.38 5.43
CA TRP A 184 7.21 18.86 4.75
C TRP A 184 6.90 17.48 4.17
N ASN A 185 6.90 17.39 2.85
CA ASN A 185 6.66 16.15 2.12
C ASN A 185 7.99 15.61 1.62
N LEU A 186 8.34 14.39 2.01
CA LEU A 186 9.62 13.77 1.63
C LEU A 186 9.45 12.79 0.49
N TYR A 187 10.33 12.87 -0.49
CA TYR A 187 10.35 12.00 -1.65
C TYR A 187 11.72 11.34 -1.72
N VAL A 188 11.77 10.01 -1.57
CA VAL A 188 13.00 9.22 -1.63
C VAL A 188 13.14 8.55 -3.00
N ALA A 189 14.26 8.79 -3.69
CA ALA A 189 14.40 8.45 -5.11
C ALA A 189 14.22 6.97 -5.43
N GLU A 190 14.84 6.15 -4.59
CA GLU A 190 14.82 4.71 -4.78
C GLU A 190 13.42 4.10 -4.63
N VAL A 191 12.54 4.76 -3.87
CA VAL A 191 11.17 4.28 -3.61
C VAL A 191 10.32 4.42 -4.87
N TRP A 192 10.30 5.61 -5.49
CA TRP A 192 9.50 5.77 -6.71
C TRP A 192 10.07 4.96 -7.86
N ARG A 193 11.40 4.78 -7.94
CA ARG A 193 12.04 3.95 -8.97
C ARG A 193 11.65 2.48 -8.88
N GLN A 194 11.34 1.97 -7.69
CA GLN A 194 10.88 0.59 -7.47
C GLN A 194 9.34 0.45 -7.49
N GLY A 195 8.61 1.57 -7.60
CA GLY A 195 7.16 1.63 -7.51
C GLY A 195 6.70 2.01 -6.10
N THR A 196 5.63 2.80 -5.97
CA THR A 196 5.21 3.38 -4.69
C THR A 196 4.22 2.51 -3.89
N VAL A 197 3.66 1.47 -4.50
CA VAL A 197 2.63 0.61 -3.89
C VAL A 197 3.21 -0.16 -2.69
N GLY A 198 2.58 -0.02 -1.53
CA GLY A 198 2.99 -0.66 -0.27
C GLY A 198 4.13 0.06 0.47
N TYR A 199 4.78 1.04 -0.16
CA TYR A 199 5.87 1.77 0.48
C TYR A 199 5.41 2.82 1.48
N PHE A 200 4.22 3.42 1.31
CA PHE A 200 3.62 4.36 2.27
C PHE A 200 3.49 3.73 3.67
N ASP A 201 2.85 2.56 3.76
CA ASP A 201 2.72 1.81 5.01
C ASP A 201 4.07 1.41 5.61
N ARG A 202 5.03 1.03 4.75
CA ARG A 202 6.38 0.64 5.21
C ARG A 202 7.12 1.83 5.81
N PHE A 203 7.04 3.03 5.21
CA PHE A 203 7.64 4.25 5.79
C PHE A 203 6.97 4.65 7.09
N LEU A 204 5.63 4.61 7.18
CA LEU A 204 4.93 4.93 8.42
C LEU A 204 5.29 3.94 9.55
N ASN A 205 5.44 2.66 9.24
CA ASN A 205 5.88 1.67 10.22
C ASN A 205 7.37 1.82 10.60
N ALA A 206 8.23 2.20 9.64
CA ALA A 206 9.62 2.55 9.93
C ALA A 206 9.71 3.77 10.84
N TRP A 207 8.87 4.78 10.63
CA TRP A 207 8.76 5.95 11.49
C TRP A 207 8.40 5.56 12.92
N LYS A 208 7.32 4.78 13.10
CA LYS A 208 6.88 4.29 14.42
C LYS A 208 7.98 3.55 15.16
N LEU A 209 8.78 2.78 14.44
CA LEU A 209 9.92 2.03 14.99
C LEU A 209 11.10 2.94 15.38
N GLU A 210 11.52 3.85 14.48
CA GLU A 210 12.71 4.68 14.68
C GLU A 210 12.47 5.85 15.63
N ALA A 211 11.25 6.39 15.72
CA ALA A 211 10.93 7.47 16.64
C ALA A 211 11.17 7.10 18.11
N GLY A 212 11.11 5.81 18.45
CA GLY A 212 11.41 5.28 19.79
C GLY A 212 12.84 4.79 19.99
N ARG A 213 13.70 4.82 18.96
CA ARG A 213 15.05 4.26 19.02
C ARG A 213 16.12 5.32 19.32
N PRO A 214 17.12 5.01 20.16
CA PRO A 214 18.29 5.86 20.31
C PRO A 214 19.00 6.07 18.97
N LEU A 215 19.34 7.32 18.66
CA LEU A 215 20.12 7.62 17.46
C LEU A 215 21.60 7.30 17.64
N ASP A 216 22.07 7.34 18.89
CA ASP A 216 23.47 7.30 19.29
C ASP A 216 23.67 6.27 20.41
N ASP A 217 24.89 5.74 20.56
CA ASP A 217 25.27 4.79 21.62
C ASP A 217 25.08 5.35 23.05
N ALA A 218 24.88 6.66 23.16
CA ALA A 218 24.52 7.35 24.40
C ALA A 218 23.10 7.03 24.90
N GLY A 219 22.27 6.36 24.09
CA GLY A 219 21.00 5.76 24.54
C GLY A 219 19.79 6.71 24.60
N SER A 220 19.91 7.98 24.20
CA SER A 220 18.76 8.89 24.15
C SER A 220 18.06 8.84 22.80
N ALA A 221 16.77 8.48 22.80
CA ALA A 221 15.90 8.62 21.64
C ALA A 221 15.73 10.11 21.26
N PRO A 222 15.57 10.42 19.96
CA PRO A 222 15.35 11.79 19.54
C PRO A 222 14.01 12.27 20.09
N THR A 223 14.02 13.39 20.81
CA THR A 223 12.77 13.98 21.29
C THR A 223 12.06 14.63 20.10
N VAL A 224 11.01 13.97 19.60
CA VAL A 224 10.16 14.52 18.54
C VAL A 224 9.52 15.83 19.06
N PRO A 225 9.62 16.95 18.32
CA PRO A 225 9.04 18.22 18.73
C PRO A 225 7.53 18.11 18.96
N ALA A 226 7.02 18.78 20.00
CA ALA A 226 5.59 18.85 20.26
C ALA A 226 4.87 19.57 19.10
N GLY A 227 3.73 19.02 18.68
CA GLY A 227 2.94 19.56 17.58
C GLY A 227 3.42 19.16 16.18
N LEU A 228 4.34 18.19 16.07
CA LEU A 228 4.70 17.57 14.79
C LEU A 228 3.80 16.35 14.53
N LEU A 229 2.95 16.45 13.52
CA LEU A 229 2.10 15.37 13.02
C LEU A 229 2.81 14.64 11.89
N VAL A 230 2.56 13.34 11.77
CA VAL A 230 3.11 12.49 10.71
C VAL A 230 1.98 11.78 10.00
N ASP A 231 1.99 11.86 8.67
CA ASP A 231 1.05 11.22 7.77
C ASP A 231 1.77 10.24 6.83
N ASP A 232 1.02 9.26 6.31
CA ASP A 232 1.56 8.21 5.43
C ASP A 232 2.03 8.71 4.07
N GLY A 233 1.68 9.95 3.71
CA GLY A 233 2.11 10.61 2.48
C GLY A 233 1.28 10.24 1.26
N ILE A 234 0.21 9.42 1.39
CA ILE A 234 -0.67 9.05 0.28
C ILE A 234 -1.27 10.30 -0.36
N GLY A 235 -1.74 11.25 0.44
CA GLY A 235 -2.39 12.47 -0.05
C GLY A 235 -1.48 13.37 -0.90
N SER A 236 -0.17 13.36 -0.62
CA SER A 236 0.86 14.14 -1.33
C SER A 236 1.73 13.30 -2.26
N PHE A 237 1.38 12.01 -2.42
CA PHE A 237 2.14 11.00 -3.14
C PHE A 237 3.64 10.99 -2.75
N SER A 238 3.91 11.18 -1.46
CA SER A 238 5.25 11.28 -0.85
C SER A 238 5.57 10.04 -0.01
N SER A 239 6.85 9.79 0.26
CA SER A 239 7.27 8.67 1.12
C SER A 239 6.84 8.85 2.58
N LEU A 240 6.76 10.09 3.05
CA LEU A 240 6.24 10.46 4.37
C LEU A 240 5.92 11.96 4.35
N SER A 241 4.92 12.37 5.12
CA SER A 241 4.55 13.78 5.26
C SER A 241 4.53 14.20 6.72
N PHE A 242 5.06 15.39 6.98
CA PHE A 242 5.05 16.00 8.30
C PHE A 242 4.22 17.27 8.26
N GLU A 243 3.37 17.47 9.25
CA GLU A 243 2.54 18.67 9.37
C GLU A 243 2.71 19.32 10.74
N LEU A 244 2.70 20.65 10.75
CA LEU A 244 2.84 21.44 11.96
C LEU A 244 1.46 21.81 12.53
N GLU A 245 1.21 21.46 13.79
CA GLU A 245 0.03 21.95 14.51
C GLU A 245 0.07 23.48 14.71
N ALA A 246 -1.11 24.09 14.76
CA ALA A 246 -1.24 25.52 14.99
C ALA A 246 -0.58 25.94 16.32
N GLY A 247 0.41 26.83 16.24
CA GLY A 247 1.14 27.36 17.40
C GLY A 247 2.47 26.67 17.70
N ALA A 248 2.82 25.60 16.99
CA ALA A 248 4.15 24.99 17.09
C ALA A 248 5.23 25.81 16.34
N SER A 249 6.49 25.62 16.73
CA SER A 249 7.63 26.40 16.22
C SER A 249 8.19 25.79 14.94
N ALA A 250 7.85 26.35 13.78
CA ALA A 250 8.36 25.90 12.48
C ALA A 250 9.90 25.84 12.40
N PRO A 251 10.68 26.82 12.93
CA PRO A 251 12.15 26.73 12.92
C PRO A 251 12.68 25.57 13.75
N GLN A 252 12.08 25.29 14.92
CA GLN A 252 12.50 24.19 15.78
C GLN A 252 12.20 22.83 15.12
N VAL A 253 11.03 22.70 14.50
CA VAL A 253 10.65 21.49 13.76
C VAL A 253 11.55 21.30 12.55
N ARG A 254 11.84 22.36 11.78
CA ARG A 254 12.76 22.27 10.63
C ARG A 254 14.16 21.85 11.06
N GLN A 255 14.67 22.41 12.16
CA GLN A 255 15.96 22.01 12.71
C GLN A 255 15.97 20.51 13.05
N TRP A 256 14.95 20.04 13.76
CA TRP A 256 14.82 18.63 14.11
C TRP A 256 14.69 17.72 12.88
N LEU A 257 13.89 18.11 11.89
CA LEU A 257 13.73 17.39 10.63
C LEU A 257 15.06 17.28 9.87
N GLY A 258 15.89 18.33 9.87
CA GLY A 258 17.20 18.29 9.24
C GLY A 258 18.19 17.41 9.99
N GLU A 259 18.45 17.74 11.26
CA GLU A 259 19.55 17.17 12.04
C GLU A 259 19.26 15.74 12.53
N ALA A 260 18.04 15.48 12.99
CA ALA A 260 17.66 14.20 13.56
C ALA A 260 17.04 13.28 12.49
N PHE A 261 16.01 13.76 11.80
CA PHE A 261 15.25 12.92 10.87
C PHE A 261 16.04 12.63 9.58
N ILE A 262 16.29 13.64 8.75
CA ILE A 262 17.03 13.48 7.48
C ILE A 262 18.46 13.01 7.74
N GLY A 263 19.13 13.59 8.73
CA GLY A 263 20.51 13.29 9.05
C GLY A 263 20.76 11.88 9.58
N ARG A 264 19.82 11.29 10.33
CA ARG A 264 20.08 10.04 11.09
C ARG A 264 19.00 8.98 10.98
N MET A 265 17.71 9.35 11.02
CA MET A 265 16.60 8.39 10.98
C MET A 265 16.31 7.89 9.56
N LEU A 266 16.08 8.82 8.64
CA LEU A 266 15.66 8.54 7.27
C LEU A 266 16.59 7.56 6.54
N PRO A 267 17.94 7.64 6.65
CA PRO A 267 18.81 6.67 6.00
C PRO A 267 18.62 5.23 6.50
N ARG A 268 18.36 5.05 7.81
CA ARG A 268 18.10 3.72 8.42
C ARG A 268 16.70 3.24 8.07
N MET A 269 15.72 4.14 8.06
CA MET A 269 14.35 3.86 7.63
C MET A 269 14.33 3.38 6.18
N ALA A 270 14.94 4.14 5.27
CA ALA A 270 14.97 3.83 3.85
C ALA A 270 15.61 2.46 3.59
N ALA A 271 16.68 2.10 4.31
CA ALA A 271 17.29 0.76 4.22
C ALA A 271 16.33 -0.37 4.58
N LYS A 272 15.51 -0.20 5.63
CA LYS A 272 14.50 -1.20 6.07
C LYS A 272 13.31 -1.23 5.12
N VAL A 273 12.91 -0.06 4.64
CA VAL A 273 11.75 0.09 3.77
C VAL A 273 11.99 -0.56 2.42
N LEU A 274 13.14 -0.31 1.78
CA LEU A 274 13.53 -0.86 0.47
C LEU A 274 13.94 -2.33 0.51
N ASP A 275 14.05 -2.91 1.70
CA ASP A 275 14.32 -4.34 1.84
C ASP A 275 13.00 -5.12 1.90
N ASP A 276 12.56 -5.66 0.77
CA ASP A 276 11.34 -6.49 0.65
C ASP A 276 11.27 -7.69 1.61
N THR A 277 12.42 -8.09 2.16
CA THR A 277 12.52 -9.17 3.14
C THR A 277 12.37 -8.69 4.59
N TYR A 278 12.45 -7.37 4.83
CA TYR A 278 12.22 -6.77 6.13
C TYR A 278 10.73 -6.79 6.48
N ASP A 279 10.43 -7.30 7.68
CA ASP A 279 9.09 -7.39 8.26
C ASP A 279 8.99 -6.42 9.43
N PHE A 280 8.13 -5.41 9.31
CA PHE A 280 7.92 -4.43 10.39
C PHE A 280 7.09 -5.06 11.51
N PRO A 281 7.45 -4.86 12.79
CA PRO A 281 6.69 -5.40 13.90
C PRO A 281 5.29 -4.79 13.95
N VAL A 282 4.27 -5.64 14.11
CA VAL A 282 2.83 -5.30 14.06
C VAL A 282 2.41 -4.22 15.07
N ASN A 283 3.21 -3.97 16.11
CA ASN A 283 2.89 -3.03 17.19
C ASN A 283 3.84 -1.82 17.32
N GLY A 284 4.75 -1.55 16.38
CA GLY A 284 5.65 -0.38 16.42
C GLY A 284 6.62 -0.30 17.62
N LEU A 285 6.42 -1.11 18.66
CA LEU A 285 7.29 -1.26 19.80
C LEU A 285 8.35 -2.30 19.46
N ALA A 286 9.59 -1.83 19.30
CA ALA A 286 10.74 -2.70 19.51
C ALA A 286 10.70 -3.18 20.96
N ASN A 287 10.81 -4.50 21.17
CA ASN A 287 11.13 -5.05 22.49
C ASN A 287 12.46 -4.51 23.00
#